data_AF-A0A962DKG8-F1
#
_entry.id   AF-A0A962DKG8-F1
#
_cell.length_a   1.000
_cell.length_b   1.000
_cell.length_c   1.000
_cell.angle_alpha   90.00
_cell.angle_beta   90.00
_cell.angle_gamma   90.00
#
_symmetry.space_group_name_H-M   'P 1'
#
loop_
_entity.id
_entity.type
_entity.pdbx_description
1 polymer ?
#
loop_
_entity_poly.entity_id
_entity_poly.type
_entity_poly.pdbx_seq_one_letter_code
_entity_poly.pdbx_strand_id
1 'polypeptide(L)' 'AAFHSEPFAAPDVIYFDGFGGQRVYIVPSKQLVIVTTGPLRQDWDDALLPNLVIRGMGD' A
#
# COMPACT_ATOMS: atom_id res chain seq x y z
N ALA A 1 -10.00 3.05 12.21
CA ALA A 1 -9.89 2.97 10.75
C ALA A 1 -8.50 3.46 10.38
N ALA A 2 -7.77 2.71 9.56
CA ALA A 2 -6.48 3.18 9.07
C ALA A 2 -6.70 4.35 8.07
N PHE A 3 -5.79 5.33 8.07
CA PHE A 3 -5.92 6.53 7.24
C PHE A 3 -5.57 6.18 5.78
N HIS A 4 -6.39 6.66 4.84
CA HIS A 4 -6.28 6.36 3.41
C HIS A 4 -6.81 7.56 2.62
N SER A 5 -5.92 8.34 2.00
CA SER A 5 -6.27 9.65 1.43
C SER A 5 -6.90 9.62 0.04
N GLU A 6 -6.60 8.59 -0.74
CA GLU A 6 -7.07 8.40 -2.12
C GLU A 6 -7.18 6.90 -2.43
N PRO A 7 -8.01 6.46 -3.40
CA PRO A 7 -8.04 5.06 -3.82
C PRO A 7 -6.66 4.54 -4.24
N PHE A 8 -6.45 3.23 -4.13
CA PHE A 8 -5.26 2.61 -4.71
C PHE A 8 -5.19 2.85 -6.23
N ALA A 9 -3.98 3.10 -6.74
CA ALA A 9 -3.72 3.44 -8.14
C ALA A 9 -3.92 2.26 -9.11
N ALA A 10 -4.06 1.03 -8.58
CA ALA A 10 -4.41 -0.16 -9.36
C ALA A 10 -5.73 -0.76 -8.83
N PRO A 11 -6.61 -1.27 -9.70
CA PRO A 11 -7.91 -1.80 -9.28
C PRO A 11 -7.82 -3.16 -8.58
N ASP A 12 -6.69 -3.85 -8.68
CA ASP A 12 -6.47 -5.22 -8.20
C ASP A 12 -5.52 -5.30 -6.99
N VAL A 13 -5.38 -4.21 -6.23
CA VAL A 13 -4.61 -4.23 -4.98
C VAL A 13 -5.29 -5.10 -3.93
N ILE A 14 -4.57 -6.10 -3.44
CA ILE A 14 -4.92 -6.88 -2.24
C ILE A 14 -4.11 -6.33 -1.08
N TYR A 15 -4.79 -5.87 -0.04
CA TYR A 15 -4.21 -5.19 1.12
C TYR A 15 -4.38 -6.00 2.40
N PHE A 16 -3.28 -6.23 3.13
CA PHE A 16 -3.29 -6.78 4.48
C PHE A 16 -2.82 -5.72 5.48
N ASP A 17 -3.72 -5.30 6.37
CA ASP A 17 -3.44 -4.44 7.51
C ASP A 17 -2.92 -5.29 8.67
N GLY A 18 -1.60 -5.28 8.85
CA GLY A 18 -0.91 -5.98 9.92
C GLY A 18 -0.81 -5.13 11.19
N PHE A 19 -0.51 -5.77 12.32
CA PHE A 19 -0.37 -5.05 13.57
C PHE A 19 0.88 -4.14 13.57
N GLY A 20 0.75 -2.97 14.19
CA GLY A 20 1.94 -2.25 14.69
C GLY A 20 2.81 -1.59 13.62
N GLY A 21 2.31 -1.40 12.40
CA GLY A 21 3.08 -0.77 11.34
C GLY A 21 3.34 -1.66 10.12
N GLN A 22 2.89 -2.92 10.17
CA GLN A 22 3.12 -3.92 9.14
C GLN A 22 2.04 -3.85 8.06
N ARG A 23 2.42 -3.81 6.79
CA ARG A 23 1.47 -3.92 5.67
C ARG A 23 2.02 -4.81 4.57
N VAL A 24 1.11 -5.50 3.89
CA VAL A 24 1.41 -6.17 2.62
C VAL A 24 0.43 -5.67 1.56
N TYR A 25 0.97 -5.25 0.42
CA TYR A 25 0.22 -4.90 -0.79
C TYR A 25 0.63 -5.85 -1.91
N ILE A 26 -0.35 -6.47 -2.56
CA ILE A 26 -0.13 -7.35 -3.71
C ILE A 26 -0.88 -6.75 -4.90
N VAL A 27 -0.18 -6.55 -6.02
CA VAL A 27 -0.74 -5.98 -7.25
C VAL A 27 -0.46 -6.94 -8.40
N PRO A 28 -1.35 -7.93 -8.65
CA PRO A 28 -1.15 -8.97 -9.66
C PRO A 28 -0.86 -8.41 -11.06
N SER A 29 -1.59 -7.38 -11.49
CA SER A 29 -1.45 -6.72 -12.79
C SER A 29 -0.05 -6.11 -13.02
N LYS A 30 0.68 -5.83 -11.95
CA LYS A 30 2.04 -5.25 -11.98
C LYS A 30 3.13 -6.24 -11.54
N GLN A 31 2.77 -7.50 -11.27
CA GLN A 31 3.68 -8.51 -10.70
C GLN A 31 4.43 -7.98 -9.46
N LEU A 32 3.73 -7.20 -8.63
CA LEU A 32 4.34 -6.42 -7.55
C LEU A 32 3.84 -6.90 -6.19
N VAL A 33 4.77 -7.08 -5.25
CA VAL A 33 4.48 -7.24 -3.83
C VAL A 33 5.28 -6.21 -3.06
N ILE A 34 4.59 -5.42 -2.23
CA ILE A 34 5.22 -4.45 -1.32
C ILE A 34 5.00 -4.95 0.11
N VAL A 35 6.09 -5.13 0.85
CA VAL A 35 6.05 -5.43 2.28
C VAL A 35 6.62 -4.25 3.03
N THR A 36 5.84 -3.68 3.94
CA THR A 36 6.32 -2.62 4.82
C THR A 36 6.50 -3.16 6.23
N THR A 37 7.66 -2.88 6.81
CA THR A 37 7.98 -3.14 8.21
C THR A 37 8.41 -1.81 8.82
N GLY A 38 7.72 -1.39 9.86
CA GLY A 38 7.94 -0.07 10.45
C GLY A 38 7.26 0.07 11.80
N PRO A 39 7.52 1.18 12.52
CA PRO A 39 6.88 1.46 13.80
C PRO A 39 5.39 1.77 13.61
N LEU A 40 4.63 1.60 14.69
CA LEU A 40 3.22 1.99 14.73
C LEU A 40 3.10 3.52 14.57
N ARG A 41 2.43 3.93 13.49
CA ARG A 41 2.11 5.33 13.19
C ARG A 41 0.62 5.45 12.89
N GLN A 42 -0.06 6.30 13.63
CA GLN A 42 -1.50 6.54 13.47
C GLN A 42 -1.81 7.47 12.30
N ASP A 43 -0.82 8.28 11.87
CA ASP A 43 -0.91 9.24 10.77
C ASP A 43 -0.41 8.67 9.43
N TRP A 44 -0.17 7.36 9.36
CA TRP A 44 0.30 6.71 8.15
C TRP A 44 -0.83 6.65 7.11
N ASP A 45 -0.57 7.20 5.93
CA ASP A 45 -1.46 7.09 4.78
C ASP A 45 -1.17 5.80 4.02
N ASP A 46 -2.07 4.82 4.15
CA ASP A 46 -1.89 3.50 3.53
C ASP A 46 -1.93 3.56 1.99
N ALA A 47 -2.39 4.66 1.39
CA ALA A 47 -2.40 4.84 -0.07
C ALA A 47 -1.08 5.41 -0.61
N LEU A 48 -0.36 6.21 0.19
CA LEU A 48 0.75 7.05 -0.29
C LEU A 48 1.89 6.22 -0.93
N LEU A 49 2.47 5.30 -0.16
CA LEU A 49 3.60 4.49 -0.62
C LEU A 49 3.23 3.57 -1.80
N PRO A 50 2.20 2.72 -1.74
CA PRO A 50 1.88 1.84 -2.86
C PRO A 50 1.51 2.62 -4.11
N ASN A 51 0.78 3.73 -4.00
CA ASN A 51 0.43 4.53 -5.18
C ASN A 51 1.65 5.20 -5.82
N LEU A 52 2.60 5.68 -5.01
CA LEU A 52 3.85 6.22 -5.53
C LEU A 52 4.61 5.17 -6.35
N VAL A 53 4.71 3.94 -5.82
CA VAL A 53 5.40 2.83 -6.50
C VAL A 53 4.65 2.42 -7.78
N ILE A 54 3.33 2.18 -7.70
CA ILE A 54 2.50 1.78 -8.84
C ILE A 54 2.60 2.80 -9.99
N ARG A 55 2.47 4.10 -9.69
CA ARG A 55 2.58 5.16 -10.70
C ARG A 55 3.98 5.26 -11.31
N GLY A 56 5.02 5.02 -10.51
CA GLY A 56 6.41 5.04 -10.96
C GLY A 56 6.77 3.90 -11.91
N MET A 57 6.01 2.81 -11.91
CA MET A 57 6.24 1.67 -12.83
C MET A 57 5.72 1.94 -14.25
N GLY A 58 4.87 2.96 -14.46
CA GLY A 58 4.18 3.16 -15.73
C GLY A 58 3.09 2.11 -15.98
N ASP A 59 2.52 2.12 -17.18
CA ASP A 59 1.50 1.14 -17.62
C ASP A 59 2.11 -0.21 -18.00
#